data_AF-A0A959KXV1-F1
#
_entry.id   AF-A0A959KXV1-F1
#
_cell.length_a   1.000
_cell.length_b   1.000
_cell.length_c   1.000
_cell.angle_alpha   90.00
_cell.angle_beta   90.00
_cell.angle_gamma   90.00
#
_symmetry.space_group_name_H-M   'P 1'
#
loop_
_entity.id
_entity.type
_entity.pdbx_description
1 polymer ?
#
loop_
_entity_poly.entity_id
_entity_poly.type
_entity_poly.pdbx_seq_one_letter_code
_entity_poly.pdbx_strand_id
1 'polypeptide(L)'
;TPDHLRWYPNMVHSGDQEVISLRSPELIERSGSMFLRSDIVNLCFREGKMKVSCAGKHDRFLPPVNRVRTYFEKAFGGRVDLYDAITLEPIPEWADSCVSTRYLVVAQKS
;
A
#
# COMPACT_ATOMS: atom_id res chain seq x y z
N THR A 1 21.63 -17.67 -19.37
CA THR A 1 20.41 -17.09 -19.99
C THR A 1 20.24 -15.74 -19.37
N PRO A 2 20.29 -14.61 -20.11
CA PRO A 2 20.43 -13.30 -19.48
C PRO A 2 19.26 -13.01 -18.56
N ASP A 3 19.62 -12.58 -17.35
CA ASP A 3 18.79 -12.23 -16.22
C ASP A 3 17.66 -11.28 -16.61
N HIS A 4 16.46 -11.83 -16.81
CA HIS A 4 15.29 -10.99 -16.93
C HIS A 4 15.07 -10.31 -15.59
N LEU A 5 15.38 -9.01 -15.54
CA LEU A 5 14.96 -8.11 -14.47
C LEU A 5 13.42 -8.08 -14.45
N ARG A 6 12.81 -9.05 -13.78
CA ARG A 6 11.38 -9.06 -13.53
C ARG A 6 11.11 -8.00 -12.47
N TRP A 7 10.48 -6.92 -12.88
CA TRP A 7 9.95 -5.93 -11.96
C TRP A 7 8.85 -6.57 -11.13
N TYR A 8 9.16 -6.87 -9.88
CA TYR A 8 8.16 -7.33 -8.92
C TYR A 8 7.56 -6.08 -8.25
N PRO A 9 6.27 -5.77 -8.45
CA PRO A 9 5.64 -4.56 -7.90
C PRO A 9 5.64 -4.51 -6.36
N ASN A 10 6.01 -5.62 -5.72
CA ASN A 10 6.01 -5.81 -4.28
C ASN A 10 7.43 -5.99 -3.70
N MET A 11 8.46 -5.58 -4.45
CA MET A 11 9.84 -5.55 -3.99
C MET A 11 10.14 -4.19 -3.36
N VAL A 12 10.70 -4.19 -2.15
CA VAL A 12 11.14 -2.97 -1.45
C VAL A 12 12.61 -3.10 -1.14
N HIS A 13 13.39 -2.07 -1.47
CA HIS A 13 14.80 -1.98 -1.12
C HIS A 13 14.98 -1.14 0.15
N SER A 14 15.91 -1.54 1.01
CA SER A 14 16.43 -0.65 2.05
C SER A 14 17.18 0.52 1.44
N GLY A 15 17.36 1.61 2.20
CA GLY A 15 18.04 2.82 1.71
C GLY A 15 19.51 2.59 1.30
N ASP A 16 20.16 1.58 1.90
CA ASP A 16 21.50 1.11 1.57
C ASP A 16 21.53 0.02 0.48
N GLN A 17 20.35 -0.39 -0.02
CA GLN A 17 20.14 -1.49 -0.97
C GLN A 17 20.66 -2.87 -0.52
N GLU A 18 21.12 -3.01 0.72
CA GLU A 18 21.64 -4.28 1.25
C GLU A 18 20.53 -5.27 1.61
N VAL A 19 19.28 -4.79 1.76
CA VAL A 19 18.12 -5.61 2.05
C VAL A 19 17.05 -5.45 0.97
N ILE A 20 16.59 -6.58 0.45
CA ILE A 20 15.46 -6.68 -0.46
C ILE A 20 14.31 -7.39 0.27
N SER A 21 13.20 -6.69 0.47
CA SER A 21 11.97 -7.27 1.00
C SER A 21 11.04 -7.66 -0.15
N LEU A 22 10.79 -8.95 -0.29
CA LEU A 22 9.77 -9.51 -1.17
C LEU A 22 8.47 -9.56 -0.41
N ARG A 23 7.41 -8.94 -0.94
CA ARG A 23 6.10 -8.92 -0.29
C ARG A 23 5.05 -9.63 -1.14
N SER A 24 4.17 -10.36 -0.47
CA SER A 24 3.00 -11.00 -1.08
C SER A 24 1.74 -10.38 -0.47
N PRO A 25 1.21 -9.29 -1.07
CA PRO A 25 0.02 -8.62 -0.57
C PRO A 25 -1.26 -9.40 -0.89
N GLU A 26 -2.17 -9.47 0.08
CA GLU A 26 -3.54 -9.93 -0.10
C GLU A 26 -4.51 -9.00 0.65
N LEU A 27 -5.69 -8.78 0.07
CA LEU A 27 -6.78 -8.09 0.75
C LEU A 27 -7.57 -9.10 1.59
N ILE A 28 -7.77 -8.76 2.86
CA ILE A 28 -8.58 -9.57 3.77
C ILE A 28 -9.60 -8.69 4.48
N GLU A 29 -10.76 -9.27 4.76
CA GLU A 29 -11.77 -8.68 5.63
C GLU A 29 -11.75 -9.40 6.99
N ARG A 30 -11.76 -8.64 8.08
CA ARG A 30 -11.89 -9.17 9.43
C ARG A 30 -12.85 -8.28 10.22
N SER A 31 -13.96 -8.87 10.67
CA SER A 31 -14.99 -8.17 11.46
C SER A 31 -15.49 -6.88 10.80
N GLY A 32 -15.77 -6.92 9.49
CA GLY A 32 -16.25 -5.76 8.72
C GLY A 32 -15.19 -4.68 8.45
N SER A 33 -13.92 -4.94 8.77
CA SER A 33 -12.80 -4.04 8.51
C SER A 33 -11.87 -4.63 7.45
N MET A 34 -11.43 -3.78 6.51
CA MET A 34 -10.50 -4.16 5.46
C MET A 34 -9.04 -4.02 5.91
N PHE A 35 -8.22 -5.00 5.56
CA PHE A 35 -6.78 -4.98 5.80
C PHE A 35 -6.03 -5.39 4.53
N LEU A 36 -4.88 -4.76 4.31
CA LEU A 36 -3.86 -5.28 3.40
C LEU A 36 -2.90 -6.12 4.22
N ARG A 37 -2.95 -7.44 4.06
CA ARG A 37 -1.97 -8.34 4.64
C ARG A 37 -0.78 -8.47 3.71
N SER A 38 0.44 -8.45 4.25
CA SER A 38 1.67 -8.72 3.50
C SER A 38 2.45 -9.82 4.20
N ASP A 39 2.68 -10.92 3.50
CA ASP A 39 3.71 -11.89 3.88
C ASP A 39 5.06 -11.39 3.35
N ILE A 40 6.09 -11.38 4.20
CA ILE A 40 7.36 -10.71 3.90
C ILE A 40 8.53 -11.68 4.07
N VAL A 41 9.31 -11.81 3.00
CA VAL A 41 10.61 -12.49 2.98
C VAL A 41 11.69 -11.45 2.70
N ASN A 42 12.71 -11.38 3.54
CA ASN A 42 13.85 -10.48 3.37
C ASN A 42 15.07 -11.24 2.87
N LEU A 43 15.78 -10.65 1.91
CA LEU A 43 17.09 -11.05 1.44
C LEU A 43 18.09 -9.99 1.87
N CYS A 44 19.08 -10.34 2.69
CA CYS A 44 20.10 -9.44 3.20
C CYS A 44 21.47 -9.82 2.64
N PHE A 45 22.20 -8.86 2.05
CA PHE A 45 23.45 -9.07 1.32
C PHE A 45 24.70 -8.53 2.07
N ARG A 46 24.64 -8.46 3.39
CA ARG A 46 25.73 -7.95 4.23
C ARG A 46 26.86 -8.98 4.40
N GLU A 47 28.07 -8.49 4.65
CA GLU A 47 29.23 -9.32 5.03
C GLU A 47 29.63 -10.35 3.95
N GLY A 48 29.36 -10.06 2.68
CA GLY A 48 29.64 -10.98 1.57
C GLY A 48 28.79 -12.25 1.59
N LYS A 49 27.69 -12.28 2.36
CA LYS A 49 26.77 -13.42 2.46
C LYS A 49 25.34 -12.98 2.17
N MET A 50 24.59 -13.87 1.53
CA MET A 50 23.13 -13.72 1.42
C MET A 50 22.45 -14.44 2.59
N LYS A 51 21.69 -13.70 3.40
CA LYS A 51 20.84 -14.23 4.48
C LYS A 51 19.38 -14.06 4.07
N VAL A 52 18.61 -15.16 4.15
CA VAL A 52 17.16 -15.15 3.90
C VAL A 52 16.44 -15.23 5.24
N SER A 53 15.47 -14.35 5.47
CA SER A 53 14.63 -14.40 6.67
C SER A 53 13.16 -14.20 6.34
N CYS A 54 12.29 -14.87 7.11
CA CYS A 54 10.85 -14.68 7.06
C CYS A 54 10.45 -13.69 8.16
N ALA A 55 9.95 -12.51 7.78
CA ALA A 55 9.38 -11.54 8.71
C ALA A 55 7.93 -11.89 9.08
N GLY A 56 7.30 -12.79 8.33
CA GLY A 56 5.95 -13.27 8.56
C GLY A 56 4.89 -12.34 7.99
N LYS A 57 3.68 -12.47 8.54
CA LYS A 57 2.47 -11.79 8.04
C LYS A 57 2.20 -10.52 8.83
N HIS A 58 2.05 -9.41 8.11
CA HIS A 58 1.74 -8.10 8.68
C HIS A 58 0.44 -7.56 8.11
N ASP A 59 -0.49 -7.17 8.98
CA ASP A 59 -1.79 -6.61 8.60
C ASP A 59 -1.74 -5.09 8.71
N ARG A 60 -2.01 -4.38 7.60
CA ARG A 60 -2.21 -2.94 7.57
C ARG A 60 -3.69 -2.63 7.45
N PHE A 61 -4.26 -1.99 8.47
CA PHE A 61 -5.64 -1.51 8.42
C PHE A 61 -5.84 -0.53 7.26
N LEU A 62 -6.92 -0.73 6.49
CA LEU A 62 -7.34 0.17 5.42
C LEU A 62 -8.61 0.88 5.90
N PRO A 63 -8.54 2.19 6.23
CA PRO A 63 -9.73 2.92 6.62
C PRO A 63 -10.71 2.96 5.44
N PRO A 64 -12.03 2.84 5.70
CA PRO A 64 -13.05 3.06 4.68
C PRO A 64 -12.84 4.40 3.97
N VAL A 65 -12.86 4.39 2.65
CA VAL A 65 -12.52 5.57 1.83
C VAL A 65 -13.48 6.73 2.09
N ASN A 66 -14.76 6.45 2.35
CA ASN A 66 -15.74 7.45 2.79
C ASN A 66 -15.33 8.17 4.09
N ARG A 67 -14.79 7.46 5.08
CA ARG A 67 -14.33 8.06 6.35
C ARG A 67 -13.13 8.95 6.11
N VAL A 68 -12.21 8.53 5.25
CA VAL A 68 -11.08 9.38 4.83
C VAL A 68 -11.60 10.68 4.24
N ARG A 69 -12.56 10.62 3.30
CA ARG A 69 -13.20 11.81 2.72
C ARG A 69 -13.74 12.74 3.80
N THR A 70 -14.59 12.21 4.69
CA THR A 70 -15.21 12.99 5.77
C THR A 70 -14.18 13.63 6.71
N TYR A 71 -13.08 12.94 7.02
CA TYR A 71 -12.03 13.52 7.87
C TYR A 71 -11.34 14.72 7.19
N PHE A 72 -11.04 14.60 5.90
CA PHE A 72 -10.43 15.71 5.15
C PHE A 72 -11.42 16.86 4.91
N GLU A 73 -12.69 16.58 4.61
CA GLU A 73 -13.72 17.62 4.48
C GLU A 73 -13.83 18.45 5.76
N LYS A 74 -13.88 17.77 6.92
CA LYS A 74 -13.90 18.44 8.23
C LYS A 74 -12.65 19.26 8.53
N ALA A 75 -11.48 18.78 8.10
CA ALA A 75 -10.21 19.44 8.39
C ALA A 75 -9.94 20.65 7.48
N PHE A 76 -10.35 20.58 6.21
CA PHE A 76 -10.04 21.60 5.20
C PHE A 76 -11.21 22.55 4.90
N GLY A 77 -12.44 22.20 5.26
CA GLY A 77 -13.63 23.04 5.10
C GLY A 77 -14.12 23.20 3.65
N GLY A 78 -13.42 22.61 2.69
CA GLY A 78 -13.74 22.66 1.26
C GLY A 78 -13.93 21.28 0.64
N ARG A 79 -13.93 21.24 -0.70
CA ARG A 79 -14.15 20.03 -1.50
C ARG A 79 -13.02 19.03 -1.32
N VAL A 80 -13.37 17.75 -1.24
CA VAL A 80 -12.41 16.63 -1.23
C VAL A 80 -12.74 15.65 -2.36
N ASP A 81 -11.78 15.47 -3.26
CA ASP A 81 -11.82 14.46 -4.31
C ASP A 81 -10.82 13.33 -4.01
N LEU A 82 -11.22 12.10 -4.32
CA LEU A 82 -10.42 10.89 -4.12
C LEU A 82 -10.22 10.20 -5.46
N TYR A 83 -8.99 9.75 -5.72
CA TYR A 83 -8.62 9.07 -6.98
C TYR A 83 -7.88 7.78 -6.68
N ASP A 84 -8.07 6.76 -7.52
CA ASP A 84 -7.23 5.56 -7.49
C ASP A 84 -5.79 5.97 -7.84
N ALA A 85 -4.81 5.59 -7.02
CA ALA A 85 -3.45 6.07 -7.19
C ALA A 85 -2.72 5.46 -8.40
N ILE A 86 -3.26 4.40 -9.02
CA ILE A 86 -2.69 3.74 -10.19
C ILE A 86 -3.35 4.26 -11.47
N THR A 87 -4.68 4.27 -11.52
CA THR A 87 -5.42 4.66 -12.74
C THR A 87 -5.69 6.17 -12.80
N LEU A 88 -5.60 6.87 -11.67
CA LEU A 88 -6.03 8.25 -11.49
C LEU A 88 -7.52 8.46 -11.79
N GLU A 89 -8.31 7.39 -11.81
CA GLU A 89 -9.75 7.48 -11.97
C GLU A 89 -10.40 7.93 -10.65
N PRO A 90 -11.47 8.74 -10.70
CA PRO A 90 -12.18 9.16 -9.51
C PRO A 90 -12.74 7.97 -8.74
N ILE A 91 -12.53 7.95 -7.43
CA ILE A 91 -13.17 6.99 -6.54
C ILE A 91 -14.56 7.53 -6.18
N PRO A 92 -15.64 6.76 -6.46
CA PRO A 92 -17.00 7.18 -6.17
C PRO A 92 -17.22 7.55 -4.70
N GLU A 93 -18.14 8.47 -4.42
CA GLU A 93 -18.44 8.92 -3.05
C GLU A 93 -18.96 7.81 -2.15
N TRP A 94 -19.67 6.83 -2.72
CA TRP A 94 -20.22 5.67 -2.02
C TRP A 94 -19.22 4.52 -1.85
N ALA A 95 -18.00 4.63 -2.42
CA ALA A 95 -17.02 3.57 -2.32
C ALA A 95 -16.41 3.50 -0.91
N ASP A 96 -16.51 2.33 -0.29
CA ASP A 96 -15.85 2.05 1.00
C ASP A 96 -14.40 1.58 0.83
N SER A 97 -14.00 1.20 -0.38
CA SER A 97 -12.64 0.71 -0.68
C SER A 97 -12.15 1.19 -2.04
N CYS A 98 -10.87 0.92 -2.31
CA CYS A 98 -10.18 1.22 -3.55
C CYS A 98 -9.42 -0.03 -4.01
N VAL A 99 -9.58 -0.42 -5.28
CA VAL A 99 -9.04 -1.67 -5.83
C VAL A 99 -7.51 -1.73 -5.71
N SER A 100 -6.81 -0.64 -6.01
CA SER A 100 -5.36 -0.57 -5.85
C SER A 100 -4.90 -0.50 -4.39
N THR A 101 -5.82 -0.33 -3.43
CA THR A 101 -5.57 -0.12 -2.00
C THR A 101 -4.74 1.14 -1.69
N ARG A 102 -4.55 1.98 -2.70
CA ARG A 102 -3.79 3.23 -2.66
C ARG A 102 -4.63 4.31 -3.33
N TYR A 103 -4.79 5.43 -2.67
CA TYR A 103 -5.61 6.52 -3.20
C TYR A 103 -4.90 7.85 -2.99
N LEU A 104 -5.18 8.79 -3.89
CA LEU A 104 -4.77 10.18 -3.77
C LEU A 104 -5.94 10.98 -3.19
N VAL A 105 -5.68 11.75 -2.14
CA VAL A 105 -6.64 12.71 -1.58
C VAL A 105 -6.28 14.09 -2.11
N VAL A 106 -7.22 14.76 -2.78
CA VAL A 106 -7.10 16.16 -3.18
C VAL A 106 -8.11 16.95 -2.37
N ALA A 107 -7.62 17.74 -1.42
CA ALA A 107 -8.46 18.55 -0.54
C ALA A 107 -8.25 20.04 -0.83
N GLN A 108 -9.34 20.75 -1.09
CA GLN A 108 -9.35 22.20 -1.24
C GLN A 108 -9.56 22.86 0.13
N LYS A 109 -8.70 23.80 0.49
CA LYS A 109 -8.89 24.65 1.66
C LYS A 109 -9.92 25.74 1.36
N SER A 110 -10.91 25.90 2.24
CA SER A 110 -11.85 27.03 2.26
C SER A 110 -11.20 28.32 2.76
#